data_AF-A0A926BXF4-F1
#
_entry.id   AF-A0A926BXF4-F1
#
_cell.length_a   1.000
_cell.length_b   1.000
_cell.length_c   1.000
_cell.angle_alpha   90.00
_cell.angle_beta   90.00
_cell.angle_gamma   90.00
#
_symmetry.space_group_name_H-M   'P 1'
#
loop_
_entity.id
_entity.type
_entity.pdbx_description
1 polymer ?
#
loop_
_entity_poly.entity_id
_entity_poly.type
_entity_poly.pdbx_seq_one_letter_code
_entity_poly.pdbx_strand_id
1 'polypeptide(L)'
;RLYLTGDQVIDADTLRLAETKRAQLEIELQCRDSGITPTHLRKLNFIEYFEAIAKTKSSSNWPSALNYLKAFFGSAISFEDLTPGRMTELRNHFVMKLAPNSAHSYFASVKAGLNQAPGQIRLGDHSSSSTCPTNMHPTDR
;
A
#
# COMPACT_ATOMS: atom_id res chain seq x y z
N ARG A 1 -8.94 -2.15 23.12
CA ARG A 1 -9.70 -3.04 24.03
C ARG A 1 -11.14 -3.02 23.50
N LEU A 2 -11.59 -4.09 22.82
CA LEU A 2 -13.00 -4.21 22.39
C LEU A 2 -13.77 -4.80 23.56
N TYR A 3 -14.87 -4.16 23.96
CA TYR A 3 -15.72 -4.64 25.03
C TYR A 3 -16.93 -5.35 24.40
N LEU A 4 -17.22 -6.56 24.87
CA LEU A 4 -18.49 -7.23 24.61
C LEU A 4 -19.52 -6.57 25.54
N THR A 5 -20.55 -5.97 24.95
CA THR A 5 -21.47 -5.08 25.66
C THR A 5 -22.66 -5.83 26.26
N GLY A 6 -22.70 -7.17 26.11
CA GLY A 6 -23.78 -8.02 26.59
C GLY A 6 -25.02 -7.99 25.68
N ASP A 7 -24.96 -7.23 24.59
CA ASP A 7 -25.96 -7.22 23.52
C ASP A 7 -25.51 -8.20 22.44
N GLN A 8 -26.26 -9.30 22.29
CA GLN A 8 -25.87 -10.46 21.49
C GLN A 8 -25.63 -10.12 20.01
N VAL A 9 -26.30 -9.07 19.49
CA VAL A 9 -26.13 -8.62 18.10
C VAL A 9 -24.82 -7.82 17.95
N ILE A 10 -24.54 -6.91 18.88
CA ILE A 10 -23.30 -6.10 18.89
C ILE A 10 -22.09 -7.00 19.11
N ASP A 11 -22.23 -8.00 19.97
CA ASP A 11 -21.16 -8.94 20.30
C ASP A 11 -20.87 -9.87 19.12
N ALA A 12 -21.88 -10.30 18.37
CA ALA A 12 -21.73 -11.08 17.14
C ALA A 12 -21.06 -10.27 16.01
N ASP A 13 -21.47 -9.02 15.80
CA ASP A 13 -20.83 -8.12 14.84
C ASP A 13 -19.38 -7.81 15.22
N THR A 14 -19.12 -7.65 16.52
CA THR A 14 -17.78 -7.45 17.07
C THR A 14 -16.88 -8.66 16.84
N LEU A 15 -17.38 -9.86 17.08
CA LEU A 15 -16.69 -11.13 16.80
C LEU A 15 -16.38 -11.27 15.31
N ARG A 16 -17.36 -11.01 14.45
CA ARG A 16 -17.22 -11.08 12.99
C ARG A 16 -16.18 -10.08 12.46
N LEU A 17 -16.14 -8.88 13.02
CA LEU A 17 -15.10 -7.89 12.71
C LEU A 17 -13.71 -8.35 13.16
N ALA A 18 -13.60 -8.96 14.34
CA ALA A 18 -12.33 -9.48 14.86
C ALA A 18 -11.83 -10.71 14.07
N GLU A 19 -12.73 -11.56 13.59
CA GLU A 19 -12.41 -12.68 12.69
C GLU A 19 -11.94 -12.16 11.33
N THR A 20 -12.64 -11.16 10.77
CA THR A 20 -12.24 -10.51 9.52
C THR A 20 -10.84 -9.91 9.62
N LYS A 21 -10.53 -9.22 10.74
CA LYS A 21 -9.18 -8.67 10.98
C LYS A 21 -8.11 -9.76 11.15
N ARG A 22 -8.44 -10.87 11.82
CA ARG A 22 -7.51 -12.00 11.97
C ARG A 22 -7.20 -12.65 10.61
N ALA A 23 -8.22 -12.90 9.79
CA ALA A 23 -8.05 -13.42 8.44
C ALA A 23 -7.23 -12.47 7.55
N GLN A 24 -7.44 -11.15 7.66
CA GLN A 24 -6.63 -10.14 6.96
C GLN A 24 -5.15 -10.22 7.38
N LEU A 25 -4.87 -10.30 8.68
CA LEU A 25 -3.52 -10.42 9.20
C LEU A 25 -2.84 -11.74 8.78
N GLU A 26 -3.56 -12.86 8.76
CA GLU A 26 -3.02 -14.15 8.30
C GLU A 26 -2.67 -14.12 6.81
N ILE A 27 -3.52 -13.52 5.98
CA ILE A 27 -3.25 -13.31 4.55
C ILE A 27 -2.03 -12.39 4.37
N GLU A 28 -1.94 -11.29 5.11
CA GLU A 28 -0.80 -10.37 5.07
C GLU A 28 0.52 -11.06 5.43
N LEU A 29 0.52 -11.91 6.46
CA LEU A 29 1.70 -12.69 6.88
C LEU A 29 2.12 -13.70 5.81
N GLN A 30 1.18 -14.46 5.23
CA GLN A 30 1.48 -15.43 4.16
C GLN A 30 1.95 -14.76 2.87
N CYS A 31 1.42 -13.57 2.57
CA CYS A 31 1.80 -12.77 1.41
C CYS A 31 3.18 -12.10 1.57
N ARG A 32 3.56 -11.73 2.80
CA ARG A 32 4.87 -11.14 3.12
C ARG A 32 6.03 -12.06 2.72
N ASP A 33 5.86 -13.37 2.88
CA ASP A 33 6.91 -14.36 2.62
C ASP A 33 6.93 -14.85 1.16
N SER A 34 5.81 -14.72 0.44
CA SER A 34 5.66 -15.18 -0.95
C SER A 34 5.88 -14.09 -2.01
N GLY A 35 6.05 -12.83 -1.60
CA GLY A 35 6.24 -11.70 -2.53
C GLY A 35 4.97 -11.31 -3.31
N ILE A 36 3.82 -11.89 -2.97
CA ILE A 36 2.53 -11.59 -3.59
C ILE A 36 1.86 -10.48 -2.78
N THR A 37 1.54 -9.35 -3.38
CA THR A 37 0.75 -8.31 -2.70
C THR A 37 -0.73 -8.75 -2.61
N PRO A 38 -1.35 -8.81 -1.41
CA PRO A 38 -2.77 -9.11 -1.25
C PRO A 38 -3.67 -8.21 -2.11
N THR A 39 -4.71 -8.78 -2.72
CA THR A 39 -5.63 -8.04 -3.61
C THR A 39 -6.29 -6.84 -2.94
N HIS A 40 -6.54 -6.91 -1.63
CA HIS A 40 -7.13 -5.79 -0.91
C HIS A 40 -6.14 -4.61 -0.79
N LEU A 41 -4.85 -4.88 -0.55
CA LEU A 41 -3.80 -3.86 -0.49
C LEU A 41 -3.58 -3.19 -1.85
N ARG A 42 -3.67 -3.97 -2.94
CA ARG A 42 -3.60 -3.44 -4.32
C ARG A 42 -4.69 -2.41 -4.61
N LYS A 43 -5.88 -2.59 -4.03
CA LYS A 43 -7.03 -1.68 -4.22
C LYS A 43 -7.06 -0.53 -3.23
N LEU A 44 -6.18 -0.49 -2.22
CA LEU A 44 -6.15 0.60 -1.25
C LEU A 44 -5.76 1.92 -1.92
N ASN A 45 -6.31 3.02 -1.40
CA ASN A 45 -5.97 4.37 -1.84
C ASN A 45 -4.58 4.75 -1.33
N PHE A 46 -3.61 4.86 -2.25
CA PHE A 46 -2.25 5.25 -1.93
C PHE A 46 -2.15 6.67 -1.36
N ILE A 47 -3.02 7.60 -1.77
CA ILE A 47 -2.98 8.99 -1.27
C ILE A 47 -3.31 9.03 0.22
N GLU A 48 -4.33 8.29 0.64
CA GLU A 48 -4.71 8.17 2.06
C GLU A 48 -3.60 7.50 2.87
N TYR A 49 -3.01 6.44 2.33
CA TYR A 49 -1.87 5.76 2.94
C TYR A 49 -0.66 6.70 3.09
N PHE A 50 -0.30 7.42 2.03
CA PHE A 50 0.81 8.36 2.04
C PHE A 50 0.56 9.53 2.99
N GLU A 51 -0.67 10.02 3.09
CA GLU A 51 -1.08 11.04 4.05
C GLU A 51 -0.90 10.57 5.50
N ALA A 52 -1.28 9.32 5.80
CA ALA A 52 -1.08 8.73 7.12
C ALA A 52 0.42 8.68 7.49
N ILE A 53 1.29 8.28 6.54
CA ILE A 53 2.74 8.30 6.78
C ILE A 53 3.25 9.73 6.95
N ALA A 54 2.83 10.66 6.09
CA ALA A 54 3.30 12.04 6.11
C ALA A 54 3.04 12.71 7.47
N LYS A 55 1.94 12.38 8.14
CA LYS A 55 1.61 12.86 9.50
C LYS A 55 2.59 12.36 10.58
N THR A 56 3.24 11.22 10.36
CA THR A 56 4.21 10.63 11.31
C THR A 56 5.64 11.13 11.10
N LYS A 57 5.94 11.75 9.96
CA LYS A 57 7.29 12.19 9.61
C LYS A 57 7.50 13.66 10.02
N SER A 58 8.63 13.94 10.64
CA SER A 58 9.04 15.30 11.02
C SER A 58 9.48 16.17 9.84
N SER A 59 9.82 15.56 8.70
CA SER A 59 10.31 16.27 7.52
C SER A 59 9.17 16.92 6.73
N SER A 60 9.26 18.24 6.52
CA SER A 60 8.34 19.04 5.68
C SER A 60 8.25 18.60 4.22
N ASN A 61 9.18 17.75 3.77
CA ASN A 61 9.17 17.19 2.42
C ASN A 61 7.96 16.26 2.20
N TRP A 62 7.49 15.54 3.22
CA TRP A 62 6.40 14.57 3.07
C TRP A 62 5.04 15.25 2.84
N PRO A 63 4.61 16.23 3.66
CA PRO A 63 3.40 17.01 3.38
C PRO A 63 3.47 17.76 2.05
N SER A 64 4.65 18.31 1.70
CA SER A 64 4.81 19.01 0.42
C SER A 64 4.66 18.06 -0.76
N ALA A 65 5.31 16.89 -0.71
CA ALA A 65 5.17 15.86 -1.72
C ALA A 65 3.71 15.39 -1.88
N LEU A 66 2.96 15.26 -0.78
CA LEU A 66 1.54 14.90 -0.80
C LEU A 66 0.70 15.92 -1.60
N ASN A 67 0.98 17.22 -1.48
CA ASN A 67 0.24 18.25 -2.23
C ASN A 67 0.45 18.10 -3.74
N TYR A 68 1.69 17.89 -4.20
CA TYR A 68 1.98 17.66 -5.62
C TYR A 68 1.44 16.31 -6.10
N LEU A 69 1.45 15.29 -5.24
CA LEU A 69 0.86 13.99 -5.53
C LEU A 69 -0.67 14.11 -5.76
N LYS A 70 -1.37 14.83 -4.87
CA LYS A 70 -2.81 15.13 -5.01
C LYS A 70 -3.11 15.99 -6.23
N ALA A 71 -2.24 16.95 -6.57
CA ALA A 71 -2.40 17.75 -7.78
C ALA A 71 -2.25 16.93 -9.07
N PHE A 72 -1.42 15.88 -9.06
CA PHE A 72 -1.17 15.03 -10.22
C PHE A 72 -2.21 13.90 -10.38
N PHE A 73 -2.51 13.17 -9.31
CA PHE A 73 -3.41 12.02 -9.34
C PHE A 73 -4.85 12.33 -8.92
N GLY A 74 -5.11 13.51 -8.36
CA GLY A 74 -6.41 13.88 -7.80
C GLY A 74 -6.58 13.41 -6.36
N SER A 75 -7.80 13.04 -5.98
CA SER A 75 -8.15 12.68 -4.61
C SER A 75 -7.81 11.24 -4.22
N ALA A 76 -7.69 10.33 -5.19
CA ALA A 76 -7.43 8.93 -4.94
C ALA A 76 -6.68 8.27 -6.10
N ILE A 77 -5.76 7.36 -5.78
CA ILE A 77 -5.18 6.41 -6.73
C ILE A 77 -4.94 5.09 -6.01
N SER A 78 -5.27 3.97 -6.65
CA SER A 78 -5.00 2.65 -6.07
C SER A 78 -3.51 2.31 -6.18
N PHE A 79 -3.03 1.41 -5.33
CA PHE A 79 -1.67 0.88 -5.46
C PHE A 79 -1.45 0.12 -6.78
N GLU A 80 -2.50 -0.54 -7.29
CA GLU A 80 -2.47 -1.24 -8.59
C GLU A 80 -2.28 -0.29 -9.77
N ASP A 81 -2.89 0.89 -9.69
CA ASP A 81 -2.77 1.91 -10.74
C ASP A 81 -1.43 2.64 -10.71
N LEU A 82 -0.63 2.50 -9.63
CA LEU A 82 0.73 3.06 -9.52
C LEU A 82 1.77 2.20 -10.25
N THR A 83 1.60 2.13 -11.56
CA THR A 83 2.53 1.44 -12.46
C THR A 83 3.87 2.19 -12.61
N PRO A 84 4.95 1.53 -13.07
CA PRO A 84 6.22 2.19 -13.37
C PRO A 84 6.09 3.37 -14.35
N GLY A 85 5.16 3.28 -15.32
CA GLY A 85 4.85 4.36 -16.25
C GLY A 85 4.29 5.59 -15.53
N ARG A 86 3.28 5.40 -14.68
CA ARG A 86 2.70 6.47 -13.84
C ARG A 86 3.73 7.09 -12.90
N MET A 87 4.64 6.30 -12.35
CA MET A 87 5.75 6.79 -11.51
C MET A 87 6.76 7.62 -12.31
N THR A 88 6.98 7.29 -13.57
CA THR A 88 7.85 8.07 -14.47
C THR A 88 7.20 9.39 -14.83
N GLU A 89 5.90 9.39 -15.15
CA GLU A 89 5.14 10.62 -15.40
C GLU A 89 5.11 11.53 -14.17
N LEU A 90 4.90 10.98 -12.97
CA LEU A 90 4.94 11.73 -11.71
C LEU A 90 6.31 12.39 -11.50
N ARG A 91 7.41 11.66 -11.77
CA ARG A 91 8.77 12.22 -11.69
C ARG A 91 8.92 13.41 -12.63
N ASN A 92 8.47 13.28 -13.89
CA ASN A 92 8.53 14.35 -14.87
C ASN A 92 7.70 15.56 -14.44
N HIS A 93 6.52 15.33 -13.86
CA HIS A 93 5.69 16.39 -13.28
C HIS A 93 6.44 17.16 -12.18
N PHE A 94 7.15 16.45 -11.29
CA PHE A 94 7.91 17.09 -10.21
C PHE A 94 9.08 17.90 -10.76
N VAL A 95 9.87 17.34 -11.69
CA VAL A 95 11.01 18.05 -12.30
C VAL A 95 10.58 19.29 -13.08
N MET A 96 9.40 19.27 -13.70
CA MET A 96 8.85 20.42 -14.42
C MET A 96 8.35 21.54 -13.49
N LYS A 97 7.85 21.19 -12.30
CA LYS A 97 7.20 22.14 -11.37
C LYS A 97 8.10 22.62 -10.23
N LEU A 98 9.18 21.91 -9.93
CA LEU A 98 10.00 22.12 -8.74
C LEU A 98 11.46 22.32 -9.10
N ALA A 99 12.21 22.96 -8.20
CA ALA A 99 13.66 22.97 -8.26
C ALA A 99 14.20 21.52 -8.19
N PRO A 100 15.34 21.22 -8.86
CA PRO A 100 15.86 19.85 -8.97
C PRO A 100 15.99 19.10 -7.64
N ASN A 101 16.50 19.77 -6.61
CA ASN A 101 16.67 19.17 -5.28
C ASN A 101 15.34 18.83 -4.62
N SER A 102 14.36 19.74 -4.70
CA SER A 102 13.01 19.50 -4.19
C SER A 102 12.31 18.38 -4.94
N ALA A 103 12.40 18.38 -6.28
CA ALA A 103 11.84 17.31 -7.11
C ALA A 103 12.42 15.94 -6.71
N HIS A 104 13.74 15.86 -6.54
CA HIS A 104 14.42 14.64 -6.13
C HIS A 104 14.00 14.19 -4.73
N SER A 105 14.02 15.08 -3.74
CA SER A 105 13.63 14.77 -2.36
C SER A 105 12.16 14.35 -2.25
N TYR A 106 11.25 15.01 -2.95
CA TYR A 106 9.82 14.68 -2.89
C TYR A 106 9.53 13.34 -3.57
N PHE A 107 10.14 13.10 -4.73
CA PHE A 107 10.00 11.82 -5.42
C PHE A 107 10.62 10.67 -4.61
N ALA A 108 11.73 10.92 -3.90
CA ALA A 108 12.31 9.96 -2.97
C ALA A 108 11.37 9.63 -1.80
N SER A 109 10.68 10.63 -1.23
CA SER A 109 9.65 10.40 -0.20
C SER A 109 8.51 9.53 -0.72
N VAL A 110 7.98 9.80 -1.93
CA VAL A 110 6.92 8.99 -2.54
C VAL A 110 7.36 7.53 -2.73
N LYS A 111 8.57 7.31 -3.28
CA LYS A 111 9.15 5.96 -3.42
C LYS A 111 9.35 5.28 -2.06
N ALA A 112 9.80 6.00 -1.05
CA ALA A 112 9.95 5.47 0.30
C ALA A 112 8.61 5.08 0.92
N GLY A 113 7.54 5.82 0.62
CA GLY A 113 6.17 5.47 1.01
C GLY A 113 5.71 4.17 0.36
N LEU A 114 5.91 4.01 -0.96
CA LEU A 114 5.60 2.77 -1.68
C LEU A 114 6.37 1.57 -1.12
N ASN A 115 7.66 1.73 -0.83
CA ASN A 115 8.49 0.66 -0.28
C ASN A 115 8.12 0.28 1.17
N GLN A 116 7.45 1.18 1.91
CA GLN A 116 6.97 0.93 3.27
C GLN A 116 5.58 0.27 3.30
N ALA A 117 4.89 0.19 2.15
CA ALA A 117 3.58 -0.44 2.09
C ALA A 117 3.67 -1.93 2.50
N PRO A 118 2.78 -2.42 3.38
CA PRO A 118 2.73 -3.83 3.73
C PRO A 118 2.48 -4.65 2.46
N GLY A 119 3.25 -5.70 2.23
CA GLY A 119 3.26 -6.43 0.96
C GLY A 119 4.00 -5.65 -0.14
N GLN A 120 5.33 -5.62 -0.02
CA GLN A 120 6.27 -4.97 -0.94
C GLN A 120 5.80 -4.94 -2.40
N ILE A 121 5.25 -3.81 -2.84
CA ILE A 121 5.23 -3.45 -4.25
C ILE A 121 6.66 -3.05 -4.58
N ARG A 122 7.52 -4.07 -4.70
CA ARG A 122 8.83 -3.91 -5.30
C ARG A 122 8.56 -3.54 -6.75
N LEU A 123 8.63 -2.25 -7.05
CA LEU A 123 8.92 -1.80 -8.41
C LEU A 123 10.24 -2.48 -8.77
N GLY A 124 10.15 -3.65 -9.38
CA GLY A 124 11.30 -4.52 -9.58
C GLY A 124 12.33 -3.80 -10.42
N ASP A 125 13.52 -3.62 -9.86
CA ASP A 125 14.72 -3.66 -10.69
C ASP A 125 14.72 -5.06 -11.32
N HIS A 126 14.76 -5.13 -12.65
CA HIS A 126 14.72 -6.37 -13.42
C HIS A 126 15.73 -7.40 -12.87
N SER A 127 15.26 -8.43 -12.15
CA SER A 127 15.98 -9.70 -11.95
C SER A 127 15.05 -10.79 -11.38
N SER A 128 14.63 -11.68 -12.28
CA SER A 128 14.40 -13.12 -12.11
C SER A 128 13.23 -13.66 -11.27
N SER A 129 12.29 -14.23 -12.04
CA SER A 129 11.37 -15.35 -11.78
C SER A 129 11.27 -15.99 -10.39
N SER A 130 10.03 -16.13 -9.89
CA SER A 130 9.61 -17.35 -9.20
C SER A 130 8.11 -17.55 -9.34
N THR A 131 7.72 -18.66 -9.97
CA THR A 131 6.35 -19.12 -10.14
C THR A 131 5.85 -19.79 -8.85
N CYS A 132 4.67 -19.41 -8.37
CA CYS A 132 4.01 -20.08 -7.25
C CYS A 132 3.47 -21.47 -7.68
N PRO A 133 3.63 -22.53 -6.88
CA PRO A 133 2.98 -23.80 -7.16
C PRO A 133 1.50 -23.73 -6.76
N THR A 134 0.61 -24.04 -7.71
CA THR A 134 -0.81 -24.31 -7.44
C THR A 134 -0.91 -25.62 -6.66
N ASN A 135 -1.33 -25.55 -5.39
CA ASN A 135 -1.56 -26.74 -4.58
C ASN A 135 -2.71 -27.54 -5.19
N MET A 136 -2.39 -28.72 -5.75
CA MET A 136 -3.37 -29.69 -6.18
C MET A 136 -4.07 -30.30 -4.96
N HIS A 137 -5.39 -30.33 -5.04
CA HIS A 137 -6.26 -31.04 -4.13
C HIS A 137 -5.95 -32.55 -4.16
N PRO A 138 -5.85 -33.25 -3.01
CA PRO A 138 -5.66 -34.69 -3.03
C PRO A 138 -6.99 -35.36 -3.37
N THR A 139 -7.07 -35.97 -4.55
CA THR A 139 -8.08 -37.01 -4.81
C THR A 139 -7.67 -38.28 -4.06
N ASP A 140 -8.48 -38.59 -3.06
CA ASP A 140 -8.53 -39.83 -2.29
C ASP A 140 -8.70 -41.06 -3.22
N ARG A 141 -7.88 -42.09 -3.02
CA ARG A 141 -8.13 -43.45 -3.49
C ARG A 141 -7.39 -44.47 -2.64
#